data_AF-A0A7Y4KE88-F1
#
_entry.id   AF-A0A7Y4KE88-F1
#
_cell.length_a   1.000
_cell.length_b   1.000
_cell.length_c   1.000
_cell.angle_alpha   90.00
_cell.angle_beta   90.00
_cell.angle_gamma   90.00
#
_symmetry.space_group_name_H-M   'P 1'
#
loop_
_entity.id
_entity.type
_entity.pdbx_description
1 polymer ?
#
loop_
_entity_poly.entity_id
_entity_poly.type
_entity_poly.pdbx_seq_one_letter_code
_entity_poly.pdbx_strand_id
1 'polypeptide(L)'
;MHLPLRLVLPVLVIGLGGIACGDEASPIPNTAPTVSGPTVQAASVTSGTPVAMTMEASDADGDALTYTWTQLPASPAGTFDDPSAAQPSWTAPDVDSTQSFTLKVTVSDGRGGSSEGAIDVTVRKTNQPPTVSVTAPTSLVAGAIGMFSVTASDPDGDPLTYAWTQSAPSTPGTWLGSTTGESAQWYSPVVATQTAFTFSVSVSDGVGLPVVRTVTLPVSVPRYGADVQALWNSVECTKCHGKAGNLSLAAGSSHASLINVAARACGSLQRVTPGDPDHSALIQKMEGTGCGDRMPASKPEYFDQHPGLNILVRSWILAGAAND
;
A
#
# COMPACT_ATOMS: atom_id res chain seq x y z
N MET A 1 -108.52 50.23 -56.15
CA MET A 1 -108.75 51.51 -56.85
C MET A 1 -108.13 52.61 -56.00
N HIS A 2 -107.35 53.51 -56.63
CA HIS A 2 -106.84 54.81 -56.14
C HIS A 2 -105.53 54.85 -55.31
N LEU A 3 -104.45 55.22 -56.02
CA LEU A 3 -103.28 56.03 -55.57
C LEU A 3 -103.73 57.40 -55.01
N PRO A 4 -102.88 58.34 -54.51
CA PRO A 4 -101.48 58.30 -54.01
C PRO A 4 -101.25 59.17 -52.73
N LEU A 5 -100.03 59.27 -52.19
CA LEU A 5 -99.33 60.57 -52.00
C LEU A 5 -97.87 60.37 -51.57
N ARG A 6 -96.93 60.93 -52.36
CA ARG A 6 -95.53 61.10 -52.00
C ARG A 6 -95.38 62.40 -51.20
N LEU A 7 -94.64 62.35 -50.10
CA LEU A 7 -94.02 63.54 -49.48
C LEU A 7 -92.53 63.23 -49.29
N VAL A 8 -91.68 64.08 -49.87
CA VAL A 8 -90.22 64.04 -49.75
C VAL A 8 -89.82 65.15 -48.77
N LEU A 9 -89.10 64.82 -47.69
CA LEU A 9 -88.29 65.78 -46.94
C LEU A 9 -87.00 65.07 -46.42
N PRO A 10 -85.86 65.79 -46.35
CA PRO A 10 -84.53 65.19 -46.17
C PRO A 10 -84.19 65.01 -44.70
N VAL A 11 -83.45 63.96 -44.34
CA VAL A 11 -82.84 63.84 -43.02
C VAL A 11 -81.34 63.54 -43.15
N LEU A 12 -80.60 64.44 -42.52
CA LEU A 12 -79.17 64.56 -42.30
C LEU A 12 -78.56 63.26 -41.73
N VAL A 13 -77.52 62.75 -42.41
CA VAL A 13 -76.67 61.67 -41.90
C VAL A 13 -75.71 62.26 -40.86
N ILE A 14 -75.91 61.93 -39.59
CA ILE A 14 -74.92 62.12 -38.52
C ILE A 14 -74.37 60.74 -38.19
N GLY A 15 -73.15 60.48 -38.62
CA GLY A 15 -72.36 59.35 -38.14
C GLY A 15 -71.89 59.65 -36.72
N LEU A 16 -72.19 58.73 -35.81
CA LEU A 16 -71.54 58.65 -34.49
C LEU A 16 -70.99 57.24 -34.38
N GLY A 17 -69.66 57.20 -34.27
CA GLY A 17 -68.84 56.02 -34.38
C GLY A 17 -69.08 55.03 -33.24
N GLY A 18 -69.05 53.75 -33.61
CA GLY A 18 -68.79 52.69 -32.67
C GLY A 18 -67.40 52.89 -32.07
N ILE A 19 -67.34 52.96 -30.74
CA ILE A 19 -66.13 52.71 -29.99
C ILE A 19 -65.84 51.22 -30.14
N ALA A 20 -64.95 50.88 -31.05
CA ALA A 20 -64.25 49.61 -31.03
C ALA A 20 -63.06 49.78 -30.09
N CYS A 21 -63.20 49.34 -28.84
CA CYS A 21 -62.05 48.99 -28.01
C CYS A 21 -61.84 47.49 -28.18
N GLY A 22 -60.64 47.11 -28.62
CA GLY A 22 -60.26 45.71 -28.76
C GLY A 22 -59.07 45.53 -29.72
N ASP A 23 -57.96 46.21 -29.46
CA ASP A 23 -56.66 45.72 -29.91
C ASP A 23 -56.29 44.58 -28.96
N GLU A 24 -56.82 43.38 -29.24
CA GLU A 24 -56.30 42.14 -28.69
C GLU A 24 -54.93 41.94 -29.35
N ALA A 25 -53.88 42.47 -28.72
CA ALA A 25 -52.51 42.21 -29.15
C ALA A 25 -52.32 40.68 -29.23
N SER A 26 -51.90 40.18 -30.40
CA SER A 26 -51.56 38.76 -30.57
C SER A 26 -50.65 38.31 -29.43
N PRO A 27 -50.93 37.18 -28.77
CA PRO A 27 -50.10 36.72 -27.66
C PRO A 27 -48.66 36.57 -28.12
N ILE A 28 -47.73 37.12 -27.34
CA ILE A 28 -46.29 37.01 -27.60
C ILE A 28 -45.93 35.51 -27.57
N PRO A 29 -45.33 34.94 -28.62
CA PRO A 29 -44.91 33.53 -28.62
C PRO A 29 -43.85 33.27 -27.55
N ASN A 30 -44.00 32.18 -26.80
CA ASN A 30 -43.04 31.78 -25.76
C ASN A 30 -41.70 31.35 -26.35
N THR A 31 -40.60 31.83 -25.77
CA THR A 31 -39.22 31.48 -26.10
C THR A 31 -38.69 30.51 -25.06
N ALA A 32 -38.03 29.42 -25.47
CA ALA A 32 -37.42 28.51 -24.51
C ALA A 32 -36.21 29.16 -23.79
N PRO A 33 -35.88 28.71 -22.56
CA PRO A 33 -34.73 29.23 -21.83
C PRO A 33 -33.41 29.00 -22.59
N THR A 34 -32.47 29.91 -22.47
CA THR A 34 -31.07 29.70 -22.90
C THR A 34 -30.22 29.27 -21.71
N VAL A 35 -29.33 28.29 -21.91
CA VAL A 35 -28.48 27.72 -20.86
C VAL A 35 -26.99 27.81 -21.20
N SER A 36 -26.15 27.96 -20.18
CA SER A 36 -24.69 27.90 -20.25
C SER A 36 -24.19 27.00 -19.10
N GLY A 37 -23.54 25.89 -19.46
CA GLY A 37 -23.12 24.84 -18.52
C GLY A 37 -23.82 23.49 -18.76
N PRO A 38 -23.84 22.58 -17.76
CA PRO A 38 -23.42 22.77 -16.38
C PRO A 38 -21.92 22.73 -16.18
N THR A 39 -21.44 23.32 -15.08
CA THR A 39 -20.05 23.20 -14.64
C THR A 39 -19.97 22.53 -13.27
N VAL A 40 -18.84 21.86 -13.01
CA VAL A 40 -18.55 21.16 -11.76
C VAL A 40 -17.25 21.71 -11.17
N GLN A 41 -17.17 21.79 -9.84
CA GLN A 41 -15.94 22.20 -9.16
C GLN A 41 -14.78 21.20 -9.40
N ALA A 42 -15.10 19.91 -9.54
CA ALA A 42 -14.14 18.86 -9.82
C ALA A 42 -14.76 17.80 -10.74
N ALA A 43 -14.07 17.48 -11.84
CA ALA A 43 -14.49 16.44 -12.78
C ALA A 43 -14.05 15.02 -12.37
N SER A 44 -13.24 14.88 -11.30
CA SER A 44 -12.91 13.58 -10.71
C SER A 44 -12.85 13.66 -9.19
N VAL A 45 -13.58 12.75 -8.53
CA VAL A 45 -13.69 12.66 -7.06
C VAL A 45 -13.70 11.22 -6.59
N THR A 46 -13.52 10.99 -5.30
CA THR A 46 -13.74 9.67 -4.67
C THR A 46 -15.19 9.54 -4.17
N SER A 47 -15.67 8.31 -4.02
CA SER A 47 -16.98 8.01 -3.43
C SER A 47 -17.25 8.80 -2.15
N GLY A 48 -18.50 9.24 -1.98
CA GLY A 48 -18.94 10.04 -0.83
C GLY A 48 -18.50 11.52 -0.86
N THR A 49 -17.72 11.95 -1.85
CA THR A 49 -17.31 13.36 -1.96
C THR A 49 -18.43 14.20 -2.57
N PRO A 50 -18.85 15.31 -1.92
CA PRO A 50 -19.77 16.27 -2.52
C PRO A 50 -19.06 17.13 -3.56
N VAL A 51 -19.72 17.38 -4.69
CA VAL A 51 -19.23 18.25 -5.77
C VAL A 51 -20.26 19.34 -6.01
N ALA A 52 -19.86 20.60 -5.86
CA ALA A 52 -20.68 21.74 -6.19
C ALA A 52 -20.82 21.88 -7.71
N MET A 53 -22.04 22.17 -8.17
CA MET A 53 -22.38 22.36 -9.58
C MET A 53 -23.05 23.71 -9.80
N THR A 54 -22.96 24.20 -11.02
CA THR A 54 -23.67 25.43 -11.43
C THR A 54 -24.26 25.27 -12.83
N MET A 55 -25.47 25.78 -13.00
CA MET A 55 -26.19 25.90 -14.27
C MET A 55 -26.65 27.34 -14.44
N GLU A 56 -26.06 28.05 -15.41
CA GLU A 56 -26.50 29.40 -15.76
C GLU A 56 -27.61 29.30 -16.79
N ALA A 57 -28.72 30.01 -16.56
CA ALA A 57 -29.85 30.03 -17.47
C ALA A 57 -30.55 31.39 -17.46
N SER A 58 -31.12 31.77 -18.60
CA SER A 58 -31.92 32.99 -18.73
C SER A 58 -33.09 32.77 -19.69
N ASP A 59 -34.19 33.46 -19.43
CA ASP A 59 -35.38 33.44 -20.26
C ASP A 59 -35.64 34.83 -20.86
N ALA A 60 -35.94 34.88 -22.16
CA ALA A 60 -36.11 36.14 -22.88
C ALA A 60 -37.46 36.80 -22.59
N ASP A 61 -38.47 36.01 -22.21
CA ASP A 61 -39.82 36.46 -21.85
C ASP A 61 -39.91 36.82 -20.36
N GLY A 62 -38.84 36.55 -19.59
CA GLY A 62 -38.74 36.85 -18.16
C GLY A 62 -39.46 35.83 -17.28
N ASP A 63 -39.74 34.63 -17.80
CA ASP A 63 -40.42 33.57 -17.07
C ASP A 63 -39.54 32.95 -15.98
N ALA A 64 -40.18 32.47 -14.92
CA ALA A 64 -39.50 31.83 -13.81
C ALA A 64 -38.98 30.44 -14.22
N LEU A 65 -37.69 30.19 -13.98
CA LEU A 65 -37.05 28.94 -14.37
C LEU A 65 -37.12 27.89 -13.27
N THR A 66 -37.37 26.65 -13.68
CA THR A 66 -37.31 25.46 -12.82
C THR A 66 -36.21 24.53 -13.31
N TYR A 67 -35.52 23.87 -12.38
CA TYR A 67 -34.42 22.97 -12.67
C TYR A 67 -34.79 21.55 -12.28
N THR A 68 -34.31 20.56 -13.02
CA THR A 68 -34.45 19.15 -12.66
C THR A 68 -33.16 18.44 -12.96
N TRP A 69 -32.42 18.11 -11.90
CA TRP A 69 -31.17 17.37 -11.99
C TRP A 69 -31.39 15.86 -11.92
N THR A 70 -30.65 15.16 -12.75
CA THR A 70 -30.65 13.69 -12.86
C THR A 70 -29.22 13.19 -13.07
N GLN A 71 -29.00 11.89 -12.85
CA GLN A 71 -27.72 11.25 -13.13
C GLN A 71 -27.88 10.03 -14.04
N LEU A 72 -26.83 9.73 -14.81
CA LEU A 72 -26.67 8.49 -15.57
C LEU A 72 -25.26 7.92 -15.31
N PRO A 73 -25.11 6.62 -14.99
CA PRO A 73 -26.18 5.66 -14.75
C PRO A 73 -27.01 5.99 -13.50
N ALA A 74 -28.25 5.48 -13.44
CA ALA A 74 -29.13 5.71 -12.30
C ALA A 74 -28.71 4.91 -11.04
N SER A 75 -27.91 3.85 -11.21
CA SER A 75 -27.36 3.05 -10.11
C SER A 75 -25.87 2.80 -10.33
N PRO A 76 -25.04 2.90 -9.28
CA PRO A 76 -25.42 3.33 -7.93
C PRO A 76 -25.80 4.82 -7.89
N ALA A 77 -26.76 5.18 -7.02
CA ALA A 77 -27.36 6.51 -6.98
C ALA A 77 -26.55 7.46 -6.08
N GLY A 78 -26.03 8.54 -6.64
CA GLY A 78 -25.56 9.68 -5.86
C GLY A 78 -26.73 10.50 -5.31
N THR A 79 -26.44 11.46 -4.45
CA THR A 79 -27.47 12.28 -3.79
C THR A 79 -27.26 13.75 -4.10
N PHE A 80 -28.30 14.41 -4.60
CA PHE A 80 -28.35 15.87 -4.71
C PHE A 80 -28.90 16.45 -3.40
N ASP A 81 -28.30 17.52 -2.90
CA ASP A 81 -28.83 18.26 -1.74
C ASP A 81 -30.16 18.98 -2.06
N ASP A 82 -30.26 19.56 -3.25
CA ASP A 82 -31.47 20.12 -3.83
C ASP A 82 -31.47 19.96 -5.36
N PRO A 83 -32.08 18.90 -5.92
CA PRO A 83 -32.11 18.66 -7.36
C PRO A 83 -32.96 19.67 -8.15
N SER A 84 -33.55 20.68 -7.50
CA SER A 84 -34.31 21.77 -8.12
C SER A 84 -33.60 23.12 -8.11
N ALA A 85 -32.42 23.20 -7.49
CA ALA A 85 -31.61 24.41 -7.46
C ALA A 85 -30.80 24.62 -8.75
N ALA A 86 -30.48 25.87 -9.06
CA ALA A 86 -29.53 26.24 -10.12
C ALA A 86 -28.08 25.85 -9.77
N GLN A 87 -27.77 25.75 -8.47
CA GLN A 87 -26.44 25.45 -7.94
C GLN A 87 -26.49 24.35 -6.86
N PRO A 88 -26.83 23.10 -7.23
CA PRO A 88 -26.86 22.01 -6.28
C PRO A 88 -25.45 21.48 -5.98
N SER A 89 -25.34 20.72 -4.89
CA SER A 89 -24.24 19.81 -4.64
C SER A 89 -24.67 18.36 -4.89
N TRP A 90 -23.89 17.62 -5.68
CA TRP A 90 -24.07 16.18 -5.86
C TRP A 90 -23.00 15.41 -5.11
N THR A 91 -23.43 14.54 -4.20
CA THR A 91 -22.57 13.61 -3.46
C THR A 91 -22.41 12.33 -4.25
N ALA A 92 -21.17 12.02 -4.61
CA ALA A 92 -20.84 10.85 -5.41
C ALA A 92 -21.25 9.55 -4.69
N PRO A 93 -21.86 8.57 -5.40
CA PRO A 93 -22.21 7.29 -4.81
C PRO A 93 -20.98 6.47 -4.42
N ASP A 94 -21.22 5.45 -3.62
CA ASP A 94 -20.24 4.39 -3.43
C ASP A 94 -20.16 3.53 -4.70
N VAL A 95 -18.94 3.26 -5.16
CA VAL A 95 -18.68 2.48 -6.37
C VAL A 95 -17.59 1.46 -6.12
N ASP A 96 -17.77 0.24 -6.66
CA ASP A 96 -16.79 -0.84 -6.53
C ASP A 96 -15.60 -0.69 -7.50
N SER A 97 -15.71 0.20 -8.48
CA SER A 97 -14.66 0.49 -9.47
C SER A 97 -14.80 1.91 -10.00
N THR A 98 -13.75 2.44 -10.62
CA THR A 98 -13.81 3.80 -11.20
C THR A 98 -14.88 3.86 -12.30
N GLN A 99 -15.84 4.76 -12.14
CA GLN A 99 -17.00 4.90 -13.02
C GLN A 99 -17.25 6.38 -13.38
N SER A 100 -17.70 6.64 -14.61
CA SER A 100 -18.14 7.97 -15.04
C SER A 100 -19.64 8.12 -14.84
N PHE A 101 -20.05 9.26 -14.30
CA PHE A 101 -21.45 9.67 -14.15
C PHE A 101 -21.70 10.94 -14.96
N THR A 102 -22.75 10.92 -15.78
CA THR A 102 -23.26 12.10 -16.46
C THR A 102 -24.35 12.73 -15.60
N LEU A 103 -24.13 13.95 -15.15
CA LEU A 103 -25.08 14.76 -14.40
C LEU A 103 -25.80 15.67 -15.39
N LYS A 104 -27.09 15.42 -15.58
CA LYS A 104 -27.94 16.11 -16.56
C LYS A 104 -28.92 17.02 -15.84
N VAL A 105 -29.09 18.24 -16.34
CA VAL A 105 -30.13 19.16 -15.89
C VAL A 105 -31.05 19.52 -17.04
N THR A 106 -32.35 19.58 -16.75
CA THR A 106 -33.36 20.19 -17.61
C THR A 106 -33.83 21.48 -16.95
N VAL A 107 -33.83 22.57 -17.70
CA VAL A 107 -34.31 23.90 -17.30
C VAL A 107 -35.58 24.20 -18.07
N SER A 108 -36.71 24.47 -17.38
CA SER A 108 -38.00 24.78 -18.01
C SER A 108 -38.56 26.12 -17.55
N ASP A 109 -39.21 26.82 -18.46
CA ASP A 109 -39.94 28.08 -18.24
C ASP A 109 -41.37 27.90 -17.71
N GLY A 110 -41.87 26.65 -17.60
CA GLY A 110 -43.25 26.36 -17.18
C GLY A 110 -44.33 26.75 -18.21
N ARG A 111 -43.96 27.26 -19.38
CA ARG A 111 -44.82 27.65 -20.51
C ARG A 111 -44.66 26.76 -21.74
N GLY A 112 -43.85 25.71 -21.63
CA GLY A 112 -43.67 24.68 -22.64
C GLY A 112 -42.31 24.75 -23.35
N GLY A 113 -41.44 25.69 -22.98
CA GLY A 113 -40.04 25.70 -23.38
C GLY A 113 -39.15 25.00 -22.36
N SER A 114 -38.10 24.35 -22.86
CA SER A 114 -37.09 23.70 -22.04
C SER A 114 -35.75 23.61 -22.77
N SER A 115 -34.68 23.69 -22.00
CA SER A 115 -33.30 23.47 -22.45
C SER A 115 -32.59 22.50 -21.52
N GLU A 116 -31.56 21.81 -22.04
CA GLU A 116 -30.84 20.78 -21.30
C GLU A 116 -29.34 21.05 -21.29
N GLY A 117 -28.66 20.58 -20.25
CA GLY A 117 -27.21 20.53 -20.19
C GLY A 117 -26.73 19.28 -19.46
N ALA A 118 -25.50 18.85 -19.74
CA ALA A 118 -24.90 17.68 -19.10
C ALA A 118 -23.40 17.89 -18.84
N ILE A 119 -22.90 17.28 -17.76
CA ILE A 119 -21.48 17.26 -17.40
C ILE A 119 -21.09 15.88 -16.89
N ASP A 120 -19.88 15.43 -17.22
CA ASP A 120 -19.36 14.15 -16.75
C ASP A 120 -18.47 14.34 -15.51
N VAL A 121 -18.68 13.47 -14.52
CA VAL A 121 -17.89 13.36 -13.29
C VAL A 121 -17.40 11.93 -13.14
N THR A 122 -16.07 11.76 -13.06
CA THR A 122 -15.45 10.46 -12.81
C THR A 122 -15.36 10.20 -11.30
N VAL A 123 -16.09 9.21 -10.82
CA VAL A 123 -16.06 8.76 -9.42
C VAL A 123 -15.10 7.57 -9.29
N ARG A 124 -14.14 7.69 -8.39
CA ARG A 124 -13.19 6.63 -8.03
C ARG A 124 -13.69 5.93 -6.76
N LYS A 125 -13.54 4.61 -6.69
CA LYS A 125 -13.78 3.84 -5.46
C LYS A 125 -12.93 4.40 -4.32
N THR A 126 -13.41 4.27 -3.09
CA THR A 126 -12.59 4.54 -1.90
C THR A 126 -11.67 3.35 -1.68
N ASN A 127 -10.36 3.58 -1.56
CA ASN A 127 -9.40 2.50 -1.34
C ASN A 127 -9.55 1.87 0.04
N GLN A 128 -9.65 0.55 0.08
CA GLN A 128 -9.60 -0.24 1.31
C GLN A 128 -8.20 -0.83 1.48
N PRO A 129 -7.44 -0.45 2.53
CA PRO A 129 -6.07 -0.92 2.67
C PRO A 129 -6.00 -2.44 2.95
N PRO A 130 -4.87 -3.08 2.64
CA PRO A 130 -4.72 -4.52 2.82
C PRO A 130 -4.76 -4.93 4.30
N THR A 131 -5.34 -6.10 4.56
CA THR A 131 -5.25 -6.78 5.85
C THR A 131 -3.98 -7.61 5.90
N VAL A 132 -3.11 -7.41 6.90
CA VAL A 132 -1.77 -8.03 6.97
C VAL A 132 -1.52 -8.70 8.32
N SER A 133 -1.09 -9.96 8.26
CA SER A 133 -0.58 -10.75 9.39
C SER A 133 0.84 -11.25 9.10
N VAL A 134 1.72 -11.22 10.10
CA VAL A 134 3.12 -11.64 9.98
C VAL A 134 3.42 -12.80 10.92
N THR A 135 4.14 -13.80 10.41
CA THR A 135 4.70 -14.91 11.18
C THR A 135 6.21 -14.81 11.17
N ALA A 136 6.82 -14.92 12.36
CA ALA A 136 8.25 -14.85 12.56
C ALA A 136 8.68 -15.87 13.64
N PRO A 137 9.95 -16.26 13.69
CA PRO A 137 10.46 -17.08 14.79
C PRO A 137 10.34 -16.32 16.12
N THR A 138 10.19 -17.04 17.23
CA THR A 138 10.14 -16.44 18.57
C THR A 138 11.54 -16.13 19.12
N SER A 139 12.56 -16.85 18.66
CA SER A 139 13.97 -16.65 19.00
C SER A 139 14.87 -17.32 17.98
N LEU A 140 16.12 -16.85 17.88
CA LEU A 140 17.19 -17.49 17.11
C LEU A 140 18.46 -17.63 17.96
N VAL A 141 19.32 -18.56 17.55
CA VAL A 141 20.73 -18.59 17.97
C VAL A 141 21.57 -17.95 16.87
N ALA A 142 22.63 -17.23 17.23
CA ALA A 142 23.48 -16.56 16.26
C ALA A 142 24.00 -17.53 15.17
N GLY A 143 23.84 -17.15 13.90
CA GLY A 143 24.21 -17.97 12.74
C GLY A 143 23.09 -18.87 12.20
N ALA A 144 21.96 -18.99 12.90
CA ALA A 144 20.77 -19.67 12.37
C ALA A 144 20.00 -18.78 11.37
N ILE A 145 19.22 -19.42 10.49
CA ILE A 145 18.32 -18.74 9.56
C ILE A 145 16.97 -18.51 10.25
N GLY A 146 16.51 -17.26 10.27
CA GLY A 146 15.12 -16.91 10.56
C GLY A 146 14.29 -16.97 9.29
N MET A 147 13.13 -17.65 9.36
CA MET A 147 12.13 -17.66 8.29
C MET A 147 10.95 -16.78 8.67
N PHE A 148 10.67 -15.80 7.83
CA PHE A 148 9.55 -14.88 7.99
C PHE A 148 8.53 -15.13 6.89
N SER A 149 7.25 -15.00 7.22
CA SER A 149 6.18 -15.00 6.24
C SER A 149 5.10 -13.99 6.57
N VAL A 150 4.41 -13.55 5.53
CA VAL A 150 3.23 -12.70 5.60
C VAL A 150 2.06 -13.42 4.96
N THR A 151 0.90 -13.26 5.58
CA THR A 151 -0.39 -13.54 4.96
C THR A 151 -1.12 -12.21 4.84
N ALA A 152 -1.47 -11.83 3.61
CA ALA A 152 -2.18 -10.59 3.35
C ALA A 152 -3.31 -10.79 2.35
N SER A 153 -4.34 -9.96 2.46
CA SER A 153 -5.46 -9.92 1.53
C SER A 153 -5.94 -8.49 1.36
N ASP A 154 -6.32 -8.14 0.14
CA ASP A 154 -6.84 -6.83 -0.20
C ASP A 154 -8.35 -6.92 -0.45
N PRO A 155 -9.21 -6.18 0.28
CA PRO A 155 -10.67 -6.21 0.07
C PRO A 155 -11.09 -5.78 -1.33
N ASP A 156 -10.28 -4.93 -1.95
CA ASP A 156 -10.50 -4.29 -3.22
C ASP A 156 -9.95 -5.14 -4.39
N GLY A 157 -9.30 -6.26 -4.08
CA GLY A 157 -8.72 -7.20 -5.04
C GLY A 157 -7.42 -6.70 -5.69
N ASP A 158 -6.82 -5.63 -5.16
CA ASP A 158 -5.65 -5.01 -5.73
C ASP A 158 -4.38 -5.89 -5.50
N PRO A 159 -3.47 -5.97 -6.49
CA PRO A 159 -2.28 -6.81 -6.38
C PRO A 159 -1.31 -6.28 -5.32
N LEU A 160 -0.89 -7.17 -4.42
CA LEU A 160 -0.04 -6.79 -3.30
C LEU A 160 1.46 -6.89 -3.61
N THR A 161 2.20 -5.92 -3.11
CA THR A 161 3.66 -5.88 -3.13
C THR A 161 4.20 -5.83 -1.70
N TYR A 162 5.39 -6.41 -1.50
CA TYR A 162 5.96 -6.63 -0.17
C TYR A 162 7.41 -6.14 -0.13
N ALA A 163 7.80 -5.50 0.96
CA ALA A 163 9.18 -5.11 1.22
C ALA A 163 9.57 -5.39 2.68
N TRP A 164 10.55 -6.26 2.86
CA TRP A 164 11.12 -6.62 4.15
C TRP A 164 12.34 -5.76 4.46
N THR A 165 12.43 -5.26 5.69
CA THR A 165 13.61 -4.52 6.16
C THR A 165 13.94 -4.87 7.61
N GLN A 166 15.22 -4.71 7.97
CA GLN A 166 15.65 -4.70 9.36
C GLN A 166 15.79 -3.23 9.78
N SER A 167 15.06 -2.81 10.80
CA SER A 167 15.06 -1.42 11.28
C SER A 167 15.94 -1.20 12.51
N ALA A 168 16.20 -2.25 13.29
CA ALA A 168 17.10 -2.18 14.45
C ALA A 168 17.72 -3.55 14.78
N PRO A 169 18.90 -3.58 15.41
CA PRO A 169 19.87 -2.49 15.50
C PRO A 169 20.40 -2.10 14.10
N SER A 170 21.21 -1.04 14.03
CA SER A 170 21.84 -0.62 12.76
C SER A 170 22.84 -1.63 12.21
N THR A 171 23.35 -2.54 13.06
CA THR A 171 24.18 -3.67 12.64
C THR A 171 23.32 -4.65 11.84
N PRO A 172 23.51 -4.75 10.51
CA PRO A 172 22.64 -5.55 9.67
C PRO A 172 22.99 -7.04 9.83
N GLY A 173 21.97 -7.91 9.84
CA GLY A 173 22.18 -9.29 9.42
C GLY A 173 22.20 -9.41 7.90
N THR A 174 22.03 -10.63 7.40
CA THR A 174 22.10 -10.91 5.96
C THR A 174 20.80 -11.53 5.47
N TRP A 175 20.12 -10.83 4.55
CA TRP A 175 18.97 -11.40 3.85
C TRP A 175 19.42 -12.45 2.83
N LEU A 176 18.66 -13.53 2.75
CA LEU A 176 18.88 -14.62 1.81
C LEU A 176 17.83 -14.57 0.71
N GLY A 177 18.32 -14.37 -0.51
CA GLY A 177 17.46 -14.19 -1.67
C GLY A 177 16.79 -12.81 -1.66
N SER A 178 15.51 -12.79 -2.02
CA SER A 178 14.76 -11.54 -2.15
C SER A 178 14.29 -11.02 -0.79
N THR A 179 14.30 -9.69 -0.64
CA THR A 179 13.59 -8.98 0.42
C THR A 179 12.20 -8.51 -0.02
N THR A 180 11.73 -9.02 -1.16
CA THR A 180 10.38 -8.81 -1.68
C THR A 180 9.63 -10.13 -1.78
N GLY A 181 8.32 -10.06 -1.65
CA GLY A 181 7.42 -11.22 -1.62
C GLY A 181 6.90 -11.58 -0.22
N GLU A 182 6.05 -12.61 -0.20
CA GLU A 182 5.33 -13.05 1.01
C GLU A 182 6.22 -13.72 2.05
N SER A 183 7.45 -14.08 1.70
CA SER A 183 8.40 -14.71 2.62
C SER A 183 9.79 -14.12 2.47
N ALA A 184 10.53 -14.09 3.57
CA ALA A 184 11.92 -13.69 3.58
C ALA A 184 12.73 -14.58 4.52
N GLN A 185 14.01 -14.73 4.21
CA GLN A 185 14.96 -15.48 5.02
C GLN A 185 16.11 -14.59 5.41
N TRP A 186 16.58 -14.72 6.66
CA TRP A 186 17.60 -13.84 7.21
C TRP A 186 18.55 -14.58 8.14
N TYR A 187 19.84 -14.35 7.98
CA TYR A 187 20.88 -14.75 8.93
C TYR A 187 21.16 -13.64 9.91
N SER A 188 21.31 -13.99 11.19
CA SER A 188 21.82 -13.03 12.17
C SER A 188 23.26 -12.65 11.90
N PRO A 189 23.70 -11.44 12.27
CA PRO A 189 25.13 -11.13 12.32
C PRO A 189 25.79 -11.82 13.52
N VAL A 190 27.10 -11.61 13.66
CA VAL A 190 27.86 -11.99 14.85
C VAL A 190 27.39 -11.16 16.04
N VAL A 191 27.10 -11.80 17.17
CA VAL A 191 26.65 -11.13 18.41
C VAL A 191 27.48 -11.59 19.60
N ALA A 192 27.83 -10.64 20.49
CA ALA A 192 28.57 -10.91 21.73
C ALA A 192 27.65 -11.14 22.94
N THR A 193 26.40 -10.67 22.84
CA THR A 193 25.36 -10.77 23.87
C THR A 193 24.01 -10.97 23.20
N GLN A 194 23.01 -11.43 23.96
CA GLN A 194 21.66 -11.55 23.43
C GLN A 194 21.17 -10.20 22.91
N THR A 195 20.83 -10.15 21.63
CA THR A 195 20.48 -8.92 20.93
C THR A 195 19.12 -9.10 20.25
N ALA A 196 18.21 -8.14 20.44
CA ALA A 196 16.92 -8.14 19.77
C ALA A 196 17.00 -7.39 18.44
N PHE A 197 16.55 -8.03 17.36
CA PHE A 197 16.46 -7.47 16.02
C PHE A 197 15.03 -7.12 15.70
N THR A 198 14.78 -5.92 15.21
CA THR A 198 13.46 -5.47 14.78
C THR A 198 13.41 -5.47 13.26
N PHE A 199 12.38 -6.14 12.74
CA PHE A 199 12.08 -6.22 11.32
C PHE A 199 10.76 -5.53 11.04
N SER A 200 10.63 -5.01 9.83
CA SER A 200 9.35 -4.60 9.30
C SER A 200 9.09 -5.23 7.95
N VAL A 201 7.81 -5.48 7.69
CA VAL A 201 7.30 -5.77 6.36
C VAL A 201 6.28 -4.72 6.00
N SER A 202 6.50 -4.08 4.85
CA SER A 202 5.59 -3.11 4.25
C SER A 202 4.81 -3.83 3.15
N VAL A 203 3.49 -3.81 3.23
CA VAL A 203 2.59 -4.38 2.22
C VAL A 203 1.80 -3.26 1.57
N SER A 204 1.89 -3.15 0.25
CA SER A 204 1.23 -2.10 -0.54
C SER A 204 0.35 -2.72 -1.61
N ASP A 205 -0.88 -2.25 -1.71
CA ASP A 205 -1.84 -2.44 -2.81
C ASP A 205 -1.54 -1.53 -4.02
N GLY A 206 -0.56 -0.62 -3.89
CA GLY A 206 -0.23 0.37 -4.92
C GLY A 206 -1.08 1.65 -4.84
N VAL A 207 -1.98 1.75 -3.85
CA VAL A 207 -2.89 2.88 -3.65
C VAL A 207 -2.80 3.39 -2.21
N GLY A 208 -2.45 4.66 -2.05
CA GLY A 208 -2.33 5.23 -0.70
C GLY A 208 -1.06 4.74 0.04
N LEU A 209 -1.16 4.62 1.36
CA LEU A 209 -0.02 4.27 2.22
C LEU A 209 0.00 2.76 2.50
N PRO A 210 1.20 2.14 2.50
CA PRO A 210 1.31 0.73 2.78
C PRO A 210 1.01 0.41 4.24
N VAL A 211 0.53 -0.81 4.47
CA VAL A 211 0.36 -1.37 5.81
C VAL A 211 1.69 -1.98 6.26
N VAL A 212 2.23 -1.43 7.35
CA VAL A 212 3.48 -1.90 7.94
C VAL A 212 3.20 -2.78 9.16
N ARG A 213 3.89 -3.92 9.25
CA ARG A 213 3.95 -4.76 10.46
C ARG A 213 5.39 -4.87 10.93
N THR A 214 5.56 -4.85 12.24
CA THR A 214 6.87 -4.99 12.88
C THR A 214 6.92 -6.25 13.73
N VAL A 215 8.08 -6.90 13.75
CA VAL A 215 8.36 -8.06 14.62
C VAL A 215 9.71 -7.88 15.27
N THR A 216 9.84 -8.36 16.51
CA THR A 216 11.11 -8.35 17.25
C THR A 216 11.56 -9.78 17.49
N LEU A 217 12.79 -10.07 17.09
CA LEU A 217 13.40 -11.39 17.17
C LEU A 217 14.62 -11.34 18.09
N PRO A 218 14.57 -11.94 19.29
CA PRO A 218 15.75 -12.10 20.12
C PRO A 218 16.70 -13.13 19.51
N VAL A 219 17.96 -12.74 19.34
CA VAL A 219 19.07 -13.60 18.91
C VAL A 219 19.98 -13.84 20.11
N SER A 220 20.09 -15.08 20.57
CA SER A 220 20.98 -15.46 21.67
C SER A 220 22.39 -15.77 21.18
N VAL A 221 23.34 -15.63 22.10
CA VAL A 221 24.70 -16.14 21.90
C VAL A 221 24.65 -17.68 21.85
N PRO A 222 25.42 -18.33 20.96
CA PRO A 222 25.51 -19.79 20.93
C PRO A 222 26.15 -20.35 22.19
N ARG A 223 25.58 -21.43 22.71
CA ARG A 223 26.10 -22.18 23.86
C ARG A 223 27.02 -23.29 23.38
N TYR A 224 28.06 -23.57 24.13
CA TYR A 224 29.06 -24.53 23.70
C TYR A 224 28.48 -25.93 23.56
N GLY A 225 27.82 -26.46 24.59
CA GLY A 225 27.30 -27.84 24.57
C GLY A 225 26.14 -28.03 23.58
N ALA A 226 25.27 -27.03 23.44
CA ALA A 226 24.08 -27.13 22.60
C ALA A 226 24.35 -26.83 21.12
N ASP A 227 25.15 -25.82 20.82
CA ASP A 227 25.25 -25.25 19.47
C ASP A 227 26.63 -25.50 18.85
N VAL A 228 27.71 -25.22 19.59
CA VAL A 228 29.08 -25.29 19.05
C VAL A 228 29.59 -26.72 18.98
N GLN A 229 29.34 -27.55 19.99
CA GLN A 229 29.79 -28.94 20.06
C GLN A 229 29.25 -29.78 18.90
N ALA A 230 28.04 -29.48 18.43
CA ALA A 230 27.41 -30.18 17.31
C ALA A 230 28.20 -29.99 16.01
N LEU A 231 28.79 -28.81 15.79
CA LEU A 231 29.64 -28.53 14.62
C LEU A 231 30.86 -29.45 14.58
N TRP A 232 31.49 -29.69 15.74
CA TRP A 232 32.66 -30.55 15.85
C TRP A 232 32.35 -32.01 15.51
N ASN A 233 31.13 -32.45 15.80
CA ASN A 233 30.65 -33.78 15.49
C ASN A 233 30.22 -33.93 14.02
N SER A 234 30.37 -32.89 13.19
CA SER A 234 30.11 -32.98 11.75
C SER A 234 31.09 -33.94 11.06
N VAL A 235 30.61 -34.57 9.98
CA VAL A 235 31.40 -35.49 9.15
C VAL A 235 32.66 -34.82 8.59
N GLU A 236 32.68 -33.49 8.42
CA GLU A 236 33.84 -32.80 7.88
C GLU A 236 34.95 -32.58 8.92
N CYS A 237 34.61 -32.23 10.17
CA CYS A 237 35.61 -32.06 11.23
C CYS A 237 36.14 -33.42 11.73
N THR A 238 35.29 -34.43 11.84
CA THR A 238 35.65 -35.76 12.37
C THR A 238 36.55 -36.58 11.45
N LYS A 239 36.65 -36.25 10.15
CA LYS A 239 37.62 -36.87 9.22
C LYS A 239 39.07 -36.52 9.55
N CYS A 240 39.31 -35.31 10.08
CA CYS A 240 40.66 -34.80 10.36
C CYS A 240 40.98 -34.79 11.87
N HIS A 241 39.97 -34.74 12.73
CA HIS A 241 40.11 -34.64 14.19
C HIS A 241 39.34 -35.76 14.91
N GLY A 242 39.86 -36.25 16.05
CA GLY A 242 39.28 -37.40 16.77
C GLY A 242 40.22 -37.95 17.86
N LYS A 243 39.93 -39.16 18.40
CA LYS A 243 40.72 -39.79 19.50
C LYS A 243 42.21 -39.99 19.17
N ALA A 244 42.59 -40.04 17.88
CA ALA A 244 43.96 -40.21 17.42
C ALA A 244 44.67 -38.91 17.03
N GLY A 245 44.01 -37.75 17.11
CA GLY A 245 44.58 -36.43 16.80
C GLY A 245 44.80 -35.54 18.03
N ASN A 246 45.60 -34.48 17.90
CA ASN A 246 45.91 -33.50 18.97
C ASN A 246 44.70 -32.64 19.44
N LEU A 247 43.48 -32.97 19.01
CA LEU A 247 42.22 -32.33 19.38
C LEU A 247 41.18 -33.42 19.63
N SER A 248 40.80 -33.61 20.91
CA SER A 248 39.66 -34.46 21.26
C SER A 248 38.39 -33.77 20.80
N LEU A 249 37.50 -34.46 20.09
CA LEU A 249 36.17 -33.95 19.72
C LEU A 249 35.06 -34.45 20.67
N ALA A 250 35.42 -35.16 21.74
CA ALA A 250 34.45 -35.68 22.70
C ALA A 250 33.80 -34.54 23.50
N ALA A 251 32.50 -34.67 23.78
CA ALA A 251 31.75 -33.72 24.59
C ALA A 251 32.50 -33.39 25.91
N GLY A 252 32.67 -32.09 26.18
CA GLY A 252 33.40 -31.57 27.34
C GLY A 252 34.94 -31.60 27.24
N SER A 253 35.53 -32.55 26.50
CA SER A 253 36.99 -32.60 26.27
C SER A 253 37.46 -31.68 25.14
N SER A 254 36.61 -31.43 24.16
CA SER A 254 36.94 -30.55 23.02
C SER A 254 37.05 -29.10 23.44
N HIS A 255 36.24 -28.61 24.38
CA HIS A 255 36.35 -27.25 24.92
C HIS A 255 37.75 -26.99 25.49
N ALA A 256 38.20 -27.85 26.43
CA ALA A 256 39.51 -27.75 27.06
C ALA A 256 40.66 -27.88 26.05
N SER A 257 40.43 -28.57 24.92
CA SER A 257 41.42 -28.71 23.86
C SER A 257 41.46 -27.50 22.90
N LEU A 258 40.50 -26.58 22.98
CA LEU A 258 40.38 -25.39 22.14
C LEU A 258 40.78 -24.12 22.88
N ILE A 259 40.28 -23.91 24.09
CA ILE A 259 40.38 -22.61 24.75
C ILE A 259 41.77 -22.37 25.32
N ASN A 260 42.40 -21.24 24.97
CA ASN A 260 43.72 -20.83 25.44
C ASN A 260 44.86 -21.85 25.16
N VAL A 261 44.63 -22.80 24.26
CA VAL A 261 45.63 -23.81 23.88
C VAL A 261 46.45 -23.29 22.70
N ALA A 262 47.78 -23.34 22.78
CA ALA A 262 48.65 -22.91 21.69
C ALA A 262 48.38 -23.67 20.38
N ALA A 263 48.14 -22.93 19.29
CA ALA A 263 48.02 -23.48 17.95
C ALA A 263 49.41 -23.55 17.32
N ARG A 264 50.20 -24.58 17.67
CA ARG A 264 51.63 -24.70 17.30
C ARG A 264 51.93 -24.53 15.80
N ALA A 265 50.99 -24.90 14.92
CA ALA A 265 51.13 -24.73 13.47
C ALA A 265 50.88 -23.28 12.98
N CYS A 266 50.54 -22.36 13.89
CA CYS A 266 50.04 -21.03 13.61
C CYS A 266 50.74 -19.95 14.43
N GLY A 267 52.03 -20.17 14.71
CA GLY A 267 52.87 -19.21 15.44
C GLY A 267 52.40 -19.02 16.89
N SER A 268 52.18 -17.77 17.28
CA SER A 268 51.79 -17.36 18.64
C SER A 268 50.29 -17.41 18.89
N LEU A 269 49.47 -17.80 17.91
CA LEU A 269 48.02 -17.86 18.07
C LEU A 269 47.61 -18.97 19.04
N GLN A 270 46.53 -18.71 19.78
CA GLN A 270 45.77 -19.75 20.48
C GLN A 270 44.74 -20.34 19.52
N ARG A 271 44.36 -21.60 19.74
CA ARG A 271 43.30 -22.30 18.97
C ARG A 271 42.01 -21.50 19.03
N VAL A 272 41.59 -21.13 20.24
CA VAL A 272 40.55 -20.13 20.50
C VAL A 272 41.06 -19.16 21.57
N THR A 273 40.95 -17.87 21.27
CA THR A 273 41.21 -16.74 22.17
C THR A 273 39.86 -16.15 22.59
N PRO A 274 39.37 -16.40 23.82
CA PRO A 274 38.10 -15.86 24.29
C PRO A 274 38.00 -14.34 24.11
N GLY A 275 36.89 -13.87 23.57
CA GLY A 275 36.62 -12.46 23.29
C GLY A 275 37.25 -11.92 22.00
N ASP A 276 38.11 -12.71 21.32
CA ASP A 276 38.85 -12.27 20.13
C ASP A 276 38.78 -13.33 19.01
N PRO A 277 37.70 -13.31 18.21
CA PRO A 277 37.55 -14.25 17.10
C PRO A 277 38.63 -14.08 16.02
N ASP A 278 39.11 -12.86 15.77
CA ASP A 278 40.05 -12.59 14.68
C ASP A 278 41.48 -13.05 15.02
N HIS A 279 41.85 -13.04 16.31
CA HIS A 279 43.08 -13.66 16.82
C HIS A 279 42.89 -15.11 17.29
N SER A 280 41.85 -15.80 16.83
CA SER A 280 41.65 -17.24 17.07
C SER A 280 42.05 -18.05 15.84
N ALA A 281 43.02 -18.96 15.99
CA ALA A 281 43.49 -19.83 14.91
C ALA A 281 42.36 -20.67 14.28
N LEU A 282 41.33 -21.03 15.05
CA LEU A 282 40.14 -21.72 14.57
C LEU A 282 39.42 -20.92 13.48
N ILE A 283 39.10 -19.64 13.74
CA ILE A 283 38.43 -18.77 12.77
C ILE A 283 39.30 -18.55 11.54
N GLN A 284 40.58 -18.26 11.73
CA GLN A 284 41.51 -18.05 10.62
C GLN A 284 41.58 -19.26 9.68
N LYS A 285 41.55 -20.47 10.25
CA LYS A 285 41.48 -21.71 9.47
C LYS A 285 40.12 -21.96 8.83
N MET A 286 39.00 -21.64 9.48
CA MET A 286 37.65 -21.81 8.89
C MET A 286 37.43 -20.83 7.71
N GLU A 287 37.96 -19.62 7.82
CA GLU A 287 37.83 -18.55 6.82
C GLU A 287 38.96 -18.56 5.78
N GLY A 288 40.06 -19.27 6.03
CA GLY A 288 41.23 -19.28 5.15
C GLY A 288 42.01 -17.97 5.17
N THR A 289 41.84 -17.15 6.21
CA THR A 289 42.47 -15.82 6.36
C THR A 289 43.87 -15.89 6.98
N GLY A 290 44.28 -17.05 7.49
CA GLY A 290 45.62 -17.30 8.04
C GLY A 290 45.77 -18.70 8.62
N CYS A 291 46.94 -19.01 9.21
CA CYS A 291 47.14 -20.23 10.00
C CYS A 291 47.09 -21.56 9.18
N GLY A 292 47.88 -21.62 8.10
CA GLY A 292 48.05 -22.82 7.26
C GLY A 292 46.87 -23.08 6.34
N ASP A 293 46.69 -24.34 5.92
CA ASP A 293 45.58 -24.71 5.03
C ASP A 293 44.22 -24.53 5.71
N ARG A 294 43.24 -24.12 4.89
CA ARG A 294 41.86 -23.89 5.28
C ARG A 294 41.19 -25.20 5.74
N MET A 295 40.42 -25.14 6.82
CA MET A 295 39.65 -26.27 7.35
C MET A 295 38.19 -26.18 6.91
N PRO A 296 37.55 -27.33 6.56
CA PRO A 296 38.13 -28.67 6.50
C PRO A 296 38.99 -28.85 5.24
N ALA A 297 40.15 -29.50 5.37
CA ALA A 297 41.11 -29.63 4.26
C ALA A 297 40.53 -30.36 3.02
N SER A 298 39.56 -31.26 3.22
CA SER A 298 38.89 -31.96 2.13
C SER A 298 37.87 -31.11 1.36
N LYS A 299 37.39 -30.00 1.94
CA LYS A 299 36.41 -29.07 1.35
C LYS A 299 36.66 -27.64 1.86
N PRO A 300 37.71 -26.96 1.36
CA PRO A 300 38.08 -25.62 1.83
C PRO A 300 36.93 -24.60 1.82
N GLU A 301 36.02 -24.70 0.85
CA GLU A 301 34.87 -23.82 0.66
C GLU A 301 33.66 -24.11 1.57
N TYR A 302 33.71 -25.14 2.42
CA TYR A 302 32.56 -25.59 3.21
C TYR A 302 31.91 -24.47 4.02
N PHE A 303 32.72 -23.63 4.69
CA PHE A 303 32.21 -22.53 5.51
C PHE A 303 31.77 -21.30 4.70
N ASP A 304 32.21 -21.16 3.44
CA ASP A 304 31.64 -20.14 2.54
C ASP A 304 30.22 -20.51 2.12
N GLN A 305 29.97 -21.81 1.94
CA GLN A 305 28.66 -22.35 1.61
C GLN A 305 27.73 -22.41 2.83
N HIS A 306 28.28 -22.36 4.04
CA HIS A 306 27.56 -22.41 5.31
C HIS A 306 27.96 -21.24 6.23
N PRO A 307 27.75 -19.98 5.81
CA PRO A 307 28.25 -18.80 6.51
C PRO A 307 27.69 -18.68 7.94
N GLY A 308 26.49 -19.22 8.18
CA GLY A 308 25.89 -19.30 9.51
C GLY A 308 26.77 -20.04 10.54
N LEU A 309 27.55 -21.05 10.12
CA LEU A 309 28.46 -21.77 11.02
C LEU A 309 29.65 -20.92 11.46
N ASN A 310 30.18 -20.07 10.58
CA ASN A 310 31.20 -19.09 10.96
C ASN A 310 30.65 -18.07 11.95
N ILE A 311 29.44 -17.54 11.69
CA ILE A 311 28.78 -16.59 12.58
C ILE A 311 28.54 -17.20 13.95
N LEU A 312 28.11 -18.46 14.00
CA LEU A 312 27.90 -19.21 15.23
C LEU A 312 29.19 -19.29 16.05
N VAL A 313 30.29 -19.78 15.45
CA VAL A 313 31.56 -19.92 16.17
C VAL A 313 32.14 -18.56 16.56
N ARG A 314 32.10 -17.56 15.68
CA ARG A 314 32.57 -16.19 15.99
C ARG A 314 31.78 -15.58 17.14
N SER A 315 30.46 -15.74 17.17
CA SER A 315 29.61 -15.20 18.24
C SER A 315 29.92 -15.84 19.59
N TRP A 316 30.10 -17.16 19.62
CA TRP A 316 30.51 -17.86 20.83
C TRP A 316 31.89 -17.41 21.33
N ILE A 317 32.89 -17.29 20.44
CA ILE A 317 34.22 -16.80 20.81
C ILE A 317 34.14 -15.37 21.33
N LEU A 318 33.46 -14.48 20.60
CA LEU A 318 33.31 -13.07 20.95
C LEU A 318 32.62 -12.87 22.31
N ALA A 319 31.68 -13.75 22.65
CA ALA A 319 31.02 -13.77 23.96
C ALA A 319 31.86 -14.39 25.10
N GLY A 320 33.13 -14.72 24.84
CA GLY A 320 34.05 -15.25 25.85
C GLY A 320 34.22 -16.77 25.85
N ALA A 321 33.70 -17.48 24.84
CA ALA A 321 33.91 -18.91 24.63
C ALA A 321 33.57 -19.79 25.87
N ALA A 322 32.46 -19.49 26.54
CA ALA A 322 32.02 -20.18 27.74
C ALA A 322 31.81 -21.70 27.50
N ASN A 323 31.94 -22.50 28.56
CA ASN A 323 31.65 -23.93 28.55
C ASN A 323 30.33 -24.18 29.29
N ASP A 324 29.22 -24.05 28.57
CA ASP A 324 27.85 -24.08 29.09
C ASP A 324 26.95 -25.10 28.40
#